data_AF-A0A7V6H5P8-F1
#
_entry.id   AF-A0A7V6H5P8-F1
#
_cell.length_a   1.000
_cell.length_b   1.000
_cell.length_c   1.000
_cell.angle_alpha   90.00
_cell.angle_beta   90.00
_cell.angle_gamma   90.00
#
_symmetry.space_group_name_H-M   'P 1'
#
loop_
_entity.id
_entity.type
_entity.pdbx_description
1 polymer ?
#
loop_
_entity_poly.entity_id
_entity_poly.type
_entity_poly.pdbx_seq_one_letter_code
_entity_poly.pdbx_strand_id
1 'polypeptide(L)'
;MADIKNDIFVDYFHSIEHLENEAKAFKNNNISNWDWKQVNGFYDYLKKSRFFSELGFQANYDYVPNASGGFHAMWIYNRKLYTYKYKGIEYELYLQMEFVNHKMNICLKISIDDEEKKIKPRELREHLIWYQDESGKWIQRAEKYNFNKPNKFGTGKTMTLGIYNKENKNYKDIKNNLFEAIEQFKAFTSEIKQSLF
;
A
#
# COMPACT_ATOMS: atom_id res chain seq x y z
N MET A 1 -35.68 18.62 -21.92
CA MET A 1 -35.47 18.31 -20.49
C MET A 1 -35.87 19.54 -19.70
N ALA A 2 -36.68 19.41 -18.65
CA ALA A 2 -37.08 20.56 -17.85
C ALA A 2 -35.86 21.15 -17.15
N ASP A 3 -35.62 22.44 -17.36
CA ASP A 3 -34.56 23.22 -16.74
C ASP A 3 -34.87 23.32 -15.23
N ILE A 4 -34.14 22.60 -14.39
CA ILE A 4 -34.35 22.60 -12.93
C ILE A 4 -33.84 23.95 -12.40
N LYS A 5 -34.75 24.90 -12.21
CA LYS A 5 -34.48 26.24 -11.65
C LYS A 5 -34.59 26.25 -10.13
N ASN A 6 -33.79 25.43 -9.46
CA ASN A 6 -33.65 25.48 -8.01
C ASN A 6 -32.19 25.79 -7.69
N ASP A 7 -31.93 27.00 -7.19
CA ASP A 7 -30.57 27.49 -6.99
C ASP A 7 -29.76 26.59 -6.05
N ILE A 8 -30.38 26.01 -5.00
CA ILE A 8 -29.73 25.06 -4.10
C ILE A 8 -29.29 23.80 -4.85
N PHE A 9 -30.14 23.28 -5.73
CA PHE A 9 -29.81 22.10 -6.53
C PHE A 9 -28.68 22.39 -7.53
N VAL A 10 -28.73 23.54 -8.20
CA VAL A 10 -27.72 23.96 -9.19
C VAL A 10 -26.37 24.18 -8.51
N ASP A 11 -26.34 24.89 -7.38
CA ASP A 11 -25.12 25.13 -6.60
C ASP A 11 -24.52 23.81 -6.09
N TYR A 12 -25.36 22.92 -5.56
CA TYR A 12 -24.92 21.60 -5.12
C TYR A 12 -24.33 20.79 -6.28
N PHE A 13 -25.02 20.73 -7.43
CA PHE A 13 -24.53 20.04 -8.61
C PHE A 13 -23.17 20.56 -9.08
N HIS A 14 -23.01 21.89 -9.19
CA HIS A 14 -21.72 22.50 -9.55
C HIS A 14 -20.62 22.23 -8.53
N SER A 15 -20.96 22.19 -7.23
CA SER A 15 -19.97 21.84 -6.19
C SER A 15 -19.46 20.41 -6.34
N ILE A 16 -20.33 19.45 -6.68
CA ILE A 16 -19.96 18.06 -6.93
C ILE A 16 -19.12 17.94 -8.21
N GLU A 17 -19.53 18.61 -9.28
CA GLU A 17 -18.78 18.64 -10.54
C GLU A 17 -17.37 19.24 -10.35
N HIS A 18 -17.26 20.30 -9.55
CA HIS A 18 -15.98 20.89 -9.20
C HIS A 18 -15.07 19.89 -8.45
N LEU A 19 -15.59 19.23 -7.41
CA LEU A 19 -14.85 18.21 -6.65
C LEU A 19 -14.41 17.04 -7.54
N GLU A 20 -15.26 16.59 -8.46
CA GLU A 20 -14.89 15.55 -9.43
C GLU A 20 -13.77 15.99 -10.36
N ASN A 21 -13.79 17.23 -10.83
CA ASN A 21 -12.76 17.78 -11.70
C ASN A 21 -11.43 17.94 -10.93
N GLU A 22 -11.47 18.41 -9.69
CA GLU A 22 -10.29 18.43 -8.82
C GLU A 22 -9.75 17.02 -8.61
N ALA A 23 -10.60 16.03 -8.30
CA ALA A 23 -10.17 14.65 -8.13
C ALA A 23 -9.50 14.12 -9.40
N LYS A 24 -10.11 14.32 -10.58
CA LYS A 24 -9.57 13.87 -11.89
C LYS A 24 -8.25 14.55 -12.28
N ALA A 25 -7.87 15.65 -11.65
CA ALA A 25 -6.62 16.35 -11.92
C ALA A 25 -5.36 15.51 -11.63
N PHE A 26 -5.48 14.40 -10.89
CA PHE A 26 -4.40 13.42 -10.70
C PHE A 26 -3.78 12.95 -12.03
N LYS A 27 -4.57 12.93 -13.12
CA LYS A 27 -4.12 12.48 -14.45
C LYS A 27 -3.13 13.42 -15.12
N ASN A 28 -3.15 14.70 -14.75
CA ASN A 28 -2.39 15.74 -15.45
C ASN A 28 -1.33 16.38 -14.56
N ASN A 29 -1.47 16.27 -13.23
CA ASN A 29 -0.57 16.91 -12.27
C ASN A 29 0.50 15.93 -11.77
N ASN A 30 1.69 16.49 -11.50
CA ASN A 30 2.70 15.79 -10.70
C ASN A 30 2.19 15.54 -9.28
N ILE A 31 2.65 14.45 -8.67
CA ILE A 31 2.28 14.04 -7.31
C ILE A 31 2.64 15.09 -6.26
N SER A 32 3.69 15.89 -6.53
CA SER A 32 4.07 17.03 -5.69
C SER A 32 2.94 18.05 -5.50
N ASN A 33 2.01 18.10 -6.46
CA ASN A 33 0.90 19.04 -6.49
C ASN A 33 -0.42 18.37 -6.10
N TRP A 34 -0.40 17.10 -5.69
CA TRP A 34 -1.61 16.40 -5.26
C TRP A 34 -1.96 16.80 -3.83
N ASP A 35 -3.25 16.96 -3.59
CA ASP A 35 -3.89 16.96 -2.29
C ASP A 35 -4.70 15.67 -2.08
N TRP A 36 -5.49 15.64 -1.01
CA TRP A 36 -6.36 14.51 -0.68
C TRP A 36 -7.36 14.15 -1.79
N LYS A 37 -7.82 15.13 -2.59
CA LYS A 37 -8.79 14.92 -3.67
C LYS A 37 -8.16 14.16 -4.82
N GLN A 38 -6.96 14.56 -5.26
CA GLN A 38 -6.26 13.84 -6.33
C GLN A 38 -5.84 12.43 -5.90
N VAL A 39 -5.41 12.26 -4.64
CA VAL A 39 -5.08 10.94 -4.10
C VAL A 39 -6.31 10.04 -4.09
N ASN A 40 -7.43 10.50 -3.56
CA ASN A 40 -8.67 9.74 -3.55
C ASN A 40 -9.19 9.47 -4.98
N GLY A 41 -9.08 10.45 -5.88
CA GLY A 41 -9.43 10.28 -7.30
C GLY A 41 -8.58 9.22 -8.00
N PHE A 42 -7.28 9.16 -7.71
CA PHE A 42 -6.38 8.13 -8.23
C PHE A 42 -6.71 6.74 -7.65
N TYR A 43 -6.98 6.67 -6.36
CA TYR A 43 -7.39 5.45 -5.69
C TYR A 43 -8.71 4.89 -6.22
N ASP A 44 -9.70 5.76 -6.42
CA ASP A 44 -10.95 5.41 -7.08
C ASP A 44 -10.72 4.90 -8.51
N TYR A 45 -9.85 5.59 -9.26
CA TYR A 45 -9.49 5.17 -10.61
C TYR A 45 -8.90 3.76 -10.65
N LEU A 46 -7.97 3.43 -9.74
CA LEU A 46 -7.41 2.08 -9.64
C LEU A 46 -8.47 1.05 -9.22
N LYS A 47 -9.27 1.37 -8.19
CA LYS A 47 -10.28 0.46 -7.63
C LYS A 47 -11.43 0.15 -8.59
N LYS A 48 -11.89 1.15 -9.36
CA LYS A 48 -12.96 1.00 -10.38
C LYS A 48 -12.45 0.33 -11.66
N SER A 49 -11.14 0.30 -11.88
CA SER A 49 -10.53 -0.44 -12.99
C SER A 49 -10.42 -1.94 -12.66
N ARG A 50 -10.06 -2.75 -13.66
CA ARG A 50 -9.77 -4.18 -13.46
C ARG A 50 -8.37 -4.48 -12.92
N PHE A 51 -7.57 -3.44 -12.64
CA PHE A 51 -6.14 -3.56 -12.28
C PHE A 51 -5.88 -4.56 -11.15
N PHE A 52 -6.59 -4.45 -10.02
CA PHE A 52 -6.37 -5.36 -8.89
C PHE A 52 -6.95 -6.75 -9.13
N SER A 53 -8.16 -6.84 -9.70
CA SER A 53 -8.82 -8.12 -9.95
C SER A 53 -8.05 -8.99 -10.94
N GLU A 54 -7.47 -8.40 -11.99
CA GLU A 54 -6.64 -9.11 -12.98
C GLU A 54 -5.35 -9.65 -12.37
N LEU A 55 -4.82 -8.97 -11.34
CA LEU A 55 -3.63 -9.40 -10.61
C LEU A 55 -3.94 -10.37 -9.45
N GLY A 56 -5.22 -10.64 -9.18
CA GLY A 56 -5.66 -11.50 -8.08
C GLY A 56 -5.64 -10.82 -6.70
N PHE A 57 -5.76 -9.49 -6.65
CA PHE A 57 -5.78 -8.70 -5.42
C PHE A 57 -7.10 -7.98 -5.20
N GLN A 58 -7.37 -7.63 -3.95
CA GLN A 58 -8.38 -6.66 -3.54
C GLN A 58 -7.68 -5.40 -3.06
N ALA A 59 -8.39 -4.27 -3.13
CA ALA A 59 -7.88 -3.01 -2.61
C ALA A 59 -8.98 -2.17 -1.98
N ASN A 60 -8.65 -1.53 -0.87
CA ASN A 60 -9.44 -0.51 -0.20
C ASN A 60 -8.51 0.62 0.24
N TYR A 61 -9.08 1.81 0.43
CA TYR A 61 -8.32 2.98 0.84
C TYR A 61 -9.10 3.79 1.84
N ASP A 62 -8.36 4.51 2.69
CA ASP A 62 -8.87 5.36 3.74
C ASP A 62 -7.76 6.30 4.20
N TYR A 63 -8.12 7.29 5.01
CA TYR A 63 -7.19 8.14 5.71
C TYR A 63 -6.79 7.51 7.05
N VAL A 64 -5.48 7.42 7.32
CA VAL A 64 -4.91 6.88 8.55
C VAL A 64 -4.51 8.05 9.46
N PRO A 65 -5.30 8.38 10.49
CA PRO A 65 -4.94 9.44 11.42
C PRO A 65 -3.73 9.03 12.28
N ASN A 66 -2.85 9.99 12.57
CA ASN A 66 -1.77 9.83 13.54
C ASN A 66 -1.46 11.17 14.21
N ALA A 67 -0.61 11.15 15.25
CA ALA A 67 -0.25 12.35 16.01
C ALA A 67 0.43 13.46 15.18
N SER A 68 0.92 13.16 13.97
CA SER A 68 1.56 14.09 13.05
C SER A 68 0.67 14.52 11.88
N GLY A 69 -0.63 14.28 11.94
CA GLY A 69 -1.56 14.69 10.88
C GLY A 69 -1.84 13.64 9.81
N GLY A 70 -1.54 12.36 10.07
CA GLY A 70 -2.02 11.21 9.29
C GLY A 70 -1.49 11.11 7.84
N PHE A 71 -2.08 10.19 7.07
CA PHE A 71 -1.78 10.01 5.64
C PHE A 71 -2.91 9.27 4.91
N HIS A 72 -3.01 9.46 3.60
CA HIS A 72 -3.91 8.67 2.76
C HIS A 72 -3.24 7.34 2.41
N ALA A 73 -3.98 6.25 2.58
CA ALA A 73 -3.44 4.92 2.34
C ALA A 73 -4.38 4.04 1.53
N MET A 74 -3.79 3.22 0.66
CA MET A 74 -4.50 2.14 -0.03
C MET A 74 -3.84 0.80 0.31
N TRP A 75 -4.60 -0.07 0.96
CA TRP A 75 -4.24 -1.46 1.24
C TRP A 75 -4.54 -2.32 0.03
N ILE A 76 -3.56 -3.14 -0.36
CA ILE A 76 -3.60 -4.03 -1.53
C ILE A 76 -3.26 -5.42 -1.02
N TYR A 77 -4.27 -6.29 -0.98
CA TYR A 77 -4.22 -7.52 -0.21
C TYR A 77 -4.91 -8.69 -0.90
N ASN A 78 -4.51 -9.89 -0.50
CA ASN A 78 -5.27 -11.12 -0.76
C ASN A 78 -5.08 -12.03 0.45
N ARG A 79 -5.99 -11.91 1.41
CA ARG A 79 -5.97 -12.67 2.67
C ARG A 79 -6.00 -14.19 2.49
N LYS A 80 -6.55 -14.68 1.38
CA LYS A 80 -6.58 -16.13 1.13
C LYS A 80 -5.21 -16.68 0.75
N LEU A 81 -4.37 -15.88 0.09
CA LEU A 81 -3.07 -16.33 -0.41
C LEU A 81 -1.91 -15.93 0.50
N TYR A 82 -2.01 -14.81 1.20
CA TYR A 82 -0.89 -14.18 1.91
C TYR A 82 -1.11 -14.09 3.43
N THR A 83 -1.92 -15.00 3.97
CA THR A 83 -2.03 -15.24 5.41
C THR A 83 -1.28 -16.51 5.78
N TYR A 84 -0.46 -16.42 6.82
CA TYR A 84 0.46 -17.46 7.25
C TYR A 84 0.39 -17.63 8.77
N LYS A 85 1.07 -18.65 9.29
CA LYS A 85 1.18 -18.90 10.74
C LYS A 85 2.64 -18.95 11.16
N TYR A 86 2.95 -18.30 12.28
CA TYR A 86 4.22 -18.42 12.98
C TYR A 86 3.95 -18.70 14.46
N LYS A 87 4.41 -19.84 14.98
CA LYS A 87 4.14 -20.29 16.36
C LYS A 87 2.64 -20.27 16.72
N GLY A 88 1.78 -20.65 15.76
CA GLY A 88 0.33 -20.67 15.93
C GLY A 88 -0.38 -19.32 15.83
N ILE A 89 0.37 -18.22 15.66
CA ILE A 89 -0.15 -16.87 15.46
C ILE A 89 -0.29 -16.57 13.97
N GLU A 90 -1.45 -16.04 13.56
CA GLU A 90 -1.69 -15.64 12.18
C GLU A 90 -1.05 -14.27 11.86
N TYR A 91 -0.51 -14.15 10.66
CA TYR A 91 -0.05 -12.87 10.14
C TYR A 91 -0.35 -12.76 8.64
N GLU A 92 -0.62 -11.54 8.20
CA GLU A 92 -0.90 -11.18 6.81
C GLU A 92 0.28 -10.38 6.24
N LEU A 93 0.73 -10.76 5.04
CA LEU A 93 1.62 -9.94 4.21
C LEU A 93 0.81 -9.25 3.13
N TYR A 94 1.07 -7.96 2.91
CA TYR A 94 0.33 -7.16 1.93
C TYR A 94 1.16 -5.95 1.45
N LEU A 95 0.66 -5.26 0.42
CA LEU A 95 1.22 -3.99 -0.03
C LEU A 95 0.34 -2.83 0.43
N GLN A 96 0.94 -1.69 0.76
CA GLN A 96 0.21 -0.46 1.08
C GLN A 96 0.82 0.71 0.33
N MET A 97 0.01 1.41 -0.45
CA MET A 97 0.38 2.73 -0.92
C MET A 97 0.17 3.74 0.21
N GLU A 98 1.16 4.57 0.48
CA GLU A 98 1.11 5.62 1.53
C GLU A 98 1.46 6.97 0.89
N PHE A 99 0.49 7.88 0.83
CA PHE A 99 0.71 9.26 0.38
C PHE A 99 1.05 10.15 1.58
N VAL A 100 2.33 10.52 1.67
CA VAL A 100 2.88 11.30 2.78
C VAL A 100 3.77 12.39 2.22
N ASN A 101 3.60 13.64 2.68
CA ASN A 101 4.44 14.79 2.28
C ASN A 101 4.59 14.94 0.76
N HIS A 102 3.47 14.86 0.03
CA HIS A 102 3.40 14.95 -1.43
C HIS A 102 4.25 13.89 -2.17
N LYS A 103 4.40 12.71 -1.57
CA LYS A 103 5.05 11.53 -2.17
C LYS A 103 4.18 10.30 -2.01
N MET A 104 4.16 9.46 -3.04
CA MET A 104 3.51 8.16 -3.00
C MET A 104 4.55 7.07 -2.77
N ASN A 105 4.50 6.39 -1.64
CA ASN A 105 5.36 5.24 -1.35
C ASN A 105 4.56 3.94 -1.54
N ILE A 106 5.21 2.88 -2.04
CA ILE A 106 4.64 1.53 -2.07
C ILE A 106 5.38 0.69 -1.04
N CYS A 107 4.69 0.36 0.05
CA CYS A 107 5.27 -0.28 1.23
C CYS A 107 4.90 -1.77 1.27
N LEU A 108 5.90 -2.62 1.46
CA LEU A 108 5.72 -4.02 1.88
C LEU A 108 5.39 -4.04 3.37
N LYS A 109 4.25 -4.63 3.73
CA LYS A 109 3.72 -4.62 5.09
C LYS A 109 3.49 -6.02 5.64
N ILE A 110 3.52 -6.10 6.96
CA ILE A 110 2.99 -7.22 7.74
C ILE A 110 1.97 -6.70 8.75
N SER A 111 0.92 -7.47 8.98
CA SER A 111 -0.01 -7.31 10.10
C SER A 111 -0.08 -8.62 10.88
N ILE A 112 0.08 -8.56 12.20
CA ILE A 112 0.14 -9.72 13.09
C ILE A 112 -1.13 -9.76 13.94
N ASP A 113 -1.84 -10.87 13.85
CA ASP A 113 -3.03 -11.13 14.66
C ASP A 113 -2.69 -11.90 15.93
N ASP A 114 -2.11 -11.19 16.89
CA ASP A 114 -1.69 -11.73 18.19
C ASP A 114 -2.37 -10.98 19.33
N GLU A 115 -3.66 -11.22 19.55
CA GLU A 115 -4.42 -10.62 20.64
C GLU A 115 -3.84 -10.97 22.02
N GLU A 116 -3.40 -12.22 22.18
CA GLU A 116 -2.84 -12.76 23.43
C GLU A 116 -1.36 -12.40 23.67
N LYS A 117 -0.71 -11.70 22.74
CA LYS A 117 0.71 -11.28 22.82
C LYS A 117 1.67 -12.47 23.01
N LYS A 118 1.38 -13.60 22.38
CA LYS A 118 2.20 -14.82 22.43
C LYS A 118 3.58 -14.64 21.81
N ILE A 119 3.73 -13.72 20.86
CA ILE A 119 4.99 -13.41 20.19
C ILE A 119 5.31 -11.92 20.26
N LYS A 120 6.60 -11.58 20.26
CA LYS A 120 7.02 -10.19 20.07
C LYS A 120 6.95 -9.89 18.56
N PRO A 121 6.24 -8.84 18.09
CA PRO A 121 6.19 -8.49 16.67
C PRO A 121 7.56 -8.39 15.99
N ARG A 122 8.55 -7.89 16.73
CA ARG A 122 9.95 -7.84 16.29
C ARG A 122 10.50 -9.22 15.94
N GLU A 123 10.20 -10.24 16.73
CA GLU A 123 10.72 -11.59 16.51
C GLU A 123 10.29 -12.13 15.14
N LEU A 124 9.00 -12.06 14.83
CA LEU A 124 8.47 -12.45 13.53
C LEU A 124 9.06 -11.61 12.39
N ARG A 125 9.18 -10.29 12.59
CA ARG A 125 9.83 -9.41 11.61
C ARG A 125 11.23 -9.91 11.28
N GLU A 126 12.09 -10.07 12.28
CA GLU A 126 13.49 -10.49 12.08
C GLU A 126 13.57 -11.85 11.38
N HIS A 127 12.67 -12.79 11.73
CA HIS A 127 12.58 -14.10 11.09
C HIS A 127 12.25 -14.03 9.59
N LEU A 128 11.38 -13.09 9.18
CA LEU A 128 10.98 -12.95 7.77
C LEU A 128 11.97 -12.13 6.94
N ILE A 129 12.55 -11.08 7.51
CA ILE A 129 13.35 -10.13 6.74
C ILE A 129 14.81 -10.54 6.61
N TRP A 130 15.35 -11.37 7.50
CA TRP A 130 16.76 -11.74 7.49
C TRP A 130 16.96 -13.21 7.12
N TYR A 131 17.99 -13.48 6.34
CA TYR A 131 18.51 -14.81 6.10
C TYR A 131 20.02 -14.74 5.94
N GLN A 132 20.71 -15.87 6.13
CA GLN A 132 22.13 -16.00 5.78
C GLN A 132 22.24 -16.56 4.37
N ASP A 133 23.06 -15.92 3.54
CA ASP A 133 23.43 -16.50 2.25
C ASP A 133 24.40 -17.69 2.42
N GLU A 134 24.81 -18.29 1.30
CA GLU A 134 25.75 -19.42 1.27
C GLU A 134 27.11 -19.10 1.92
N SER A 135 27.46 -17.81 2.05
CA SER A 135 28.69 -17.34 2.71
C SER A 135 28.51 -17.08 4.21
N GLY A 136 27.29 -17.24 4.74
CA GLY A 136 26.94 -16.92 6.12
C GLY A 136 26.66 -15.44 6.38
N LYS A 137 26.65 -14.59 5.35
CA LYS A 137 26.39 -13.15 5.46
C LYS A 137 24.90 -12.91 5.62
N TRP A 138 24.53 -12.07 6.59
CA TRP A 138 23.14 -11.64 6.78
C TRP A 138 22.72 -10.70 5.66
N ILE A 139 21.65 -11.08 4.95
CA ILE A 139 21.03 -10.30 3.88
C ILE A 139 19.59 -9.98 4.25
N GLN A 140 19.16 -8.76 3.93
CA GLN A 140 17.75 -8.40 4.04
C GLN A 140 16.99 -8.95 2.83
N ARG A 141 16.16 -9.96 3.07
CA ARG A 141 15.37 -10.68 2.05
C ARG A 141 14.59 -9.74 1.13
N ALA A 142 14.01 -8.67 1.67
CA ALA A 142 13.21 -7.71 0.91
C ALA A 142 14.02 -6.95 -0.16
N GLU A 143 15.32 -6.73 0.04
CA GLU A 143 16.17 -5.99 -0.91
C GLU A 143 16.35 -6.75 -2.24
N LYS A 144 16.36 -8.09 -2.20
CA LYS A 144 16.35 -8.96 -3.40
C LYS A 144 15.16 -8.68 -4.32
N TYR A 145 14.06 -8.19 -3.74
CA TYR A 145 12.80 -7.90 -4.41
C TYR A 145 12.59 -6.39 -4.61
N ASN A 146 13.68 -5.62 -4.60
CA ASN A 146 13.68 -4.18 -4.82
C ASN A 146 12.86 -3.39 -3.77
N PHE A 147 12.75 -3.92 -2.55
CA PHE A 147 12.20 -3.19 -1.41
C PHE A 147 13.32 -2.81 -0.45
N ASN A 148 13.66 -1.52 -0.41
CA ASN A 148 14.67 -0.99 0.48
C ASN A 148 14.20 -0.99 1.94
N LYS A 149 15.16 -1.11 2.86
CA LYS A 149 14.91 -0.94 4.28
C LYS A 149 14.23 0.40 4.59
N PRO A 150 13.16 0.43 5.40
CA PRO A 150 12.64 1.70 5.92
C PRO A 150 13.66 2.33 6.88
N ASN A 151 13.65 3.66 7.01
CA ASN A 151 14.57 4.39 7.91
C ASN A 151 14.60 3.82 9.33
N LYS A 152 13.44 3.36 9.82
CA LYS A 152 13.30 2.64 11.09
C LYS A 152 12.26 1.55 10.93
N PHE A 153 12.51 0.36 11.48
CA PHE A 153 11.49 -0.67 11.57
C PHE A 153 10.52 -0.38 12.72
N GLY A 154 9.22 -0.56 12.45
CA GLY A 154 8.17 -0.48 13.47
C GLY A 154 8.22 -1.66 14.45
N THR A 155 7.70 -1.45 15.66
CA THR A 155 7.63 -2.46 16.74
C THR A 155 6.20 -2.94 17.03
N GLY A 156 5.19 -2.32 16.41
CA GLY A 156 3.78 -2.67 16.58
C GLY A 156 3.35 -3.90 15.80
N LYS A 157 2.06 -4.26 15.89
CA LYS A 157 1.46 -5.39 15.17
C LYS A 157 1.41 -5.18 13.65
N THR A 158 1.36 -3.93 13.21
CA THR A 158 1.43 -3.56 11.79
C THR A 158 2.72 -2.80 11.55
N MET A 159 3.52 -3.23 10.58
CA MET A 159 4.83 -2.63 10.31
C MET A 159 5.24 -2.72 8.85
N THR A 160 6.07 -1.77 8.41
CA THR A 160 6.72 -1.77 7.10
C THR A 160 7.97 -2.63 7.15
N LEU A 161 8.06 -3.61 6.24
CA LEU A 161 9.23 -4.47 6.04
C LEU A 161 10.20 -3.91 4.98
N GLY A 162 9.66 -3.15 4.02
CA GLY A 162 10.45 -2.51 2.97
C GLY A 162 9.62 -1.50 2.17
N ILE A 163 10.31 -0.60 1.48
CA ILE A 163 9.72 0.44 0.62
C ILE A 163 10.25 0.21 -0.79
N TYR A 164 9.34 0.11 -1.77
CA TYR A 164 9.70 -0.19 -3.14
C TYR A 164 10.63 0.89 -3.71
N ASN A 165 11.77 0.48 -4.25
CA ASN A 165 12.88 1.35 -4.62
C ASN A 165 12.70 1.99 -6.00
N LYS A 166 11.60 2.70 -6.19
CA LYS A 166 11.37 3.54 -7.38
C LYS A 166 10.61 4.80 -6.98
N GLU A 167 11.02 5.91 -7.60
CA GLU A 167 10.36 7.20 -7.42
C GLU A 167 9.06 7.25 -8.23
N ASN A 168 8.05 7.91 -7.67
CA ASN A 168 6.78 8.18 -8.32
C ASN A 168 6.64 9.68 -8.54
N LYS A 169 6.61 10.14 -9.80
CA LYS A 169 6.43 11.58 -10.13
C LYS A 169 5.01 11.90 -10.58
N ASN A 170 4.35 10.95 -11.24
CA ASN A 170 2.98 11.07 -11.74
C ASN A 170 2.20 9.75 -11.60
N TYR A 171 0.91 9.76 -11.93
CA TYR A 171 0.04 8.57 -11.78
C TYR A 171 0.44 7.36 -12.63
N LYS A 172 1.09 7.57 -13.79
CA LYS A 172 1.56 6.48 -14.65
C LYS A 172 2.75 5.79 -14.01
N ASP A 173 3.67 6.55 -13.44
CA ASP A 173 4.80 6.01 -12.67
C ASP A 173 4.28 5.15 -11.52
N ILE A 174 3.30 5.66 -10.74
CA ILE A 174 2.70 4.89 -9.64
C ILE A 174 2.10 3.59 -10.16
N LYS A 175 1.32 3.64 -11.24
CA LYS A 175 0.65 2.45 -11.77
C LYS A 175 1.67 1.39 -12.24
N ASN A 176 2.72 1.80 -12.94
CA ASN A 176 3.77 0.91 -13.42
C ASN A 176 4.59 0.34 -12.26
N ASN A 177 5.06 1.20 -11.36
CA ASN A 177 5.82 0.78 -10.19
C ASN A 177 4.99 -0.11 -9.26
N LEU A 178 3.68 0.11 -9.15
CA LEU A 178 2.79 -0.74 -8.38
C LEU A 178 2.62 -2.12 -9.01
N PHE A 179 2.47 -2.19 -10.33
CA PHE A 179 2.44 -3.47 -11.04
C PHE A 179 3.72 -4.27 -10.78
N GLU A 180 4.88 -3.63 -10.94
CA GLU A 180 6.16 -4.28 -10.66
C GLU A 180 6.32 -4.67 -9.19
N ALA A 181 5.91 -3.82 -8.26
CA ALA A 181 5.94 -4.12 -6.83
C ALA A 181 5.05 -5.31 -6.46
N ILE A 182 3.90 -5.49 -7.13
CA ILE A 182 3.04 -6.67 -6.96
C ILE A 182 3.75 -7.94 -7.43
N GLU A 183 4.44 -7.90 -8.56
CA GLU A 183 5.20 -9.06 -9.05
C GLU A 183 6.37 -9.41 -8.11
N GLN A 184 7.09 -8.40 -7.63
CA GLN A 184 8.15 -8.59 -6.63
C GLN A 184 7.60 -9.11 -5.29
N PHE A 185 6.43 -8.64 -4.87
CA PHE A 185 5.72 -9.14 -3.68
C PHE A 185 5.32 -10.62 -3.83
N LYS A 186 4.79 -11.02 -4.99
CA LYS A 186 4.48 -12.43 -5.27
C LYS A 186 5.74 -13.31 -5.19
N ALA A 187 6.86 -12.84 -5.72
CA ALA A 187 8.11 -13.57 -5.68
C ALA A 187 8.67 -13.67 -4.24
N PHE A 188 8.64 -12.57 -3.47
CA PHE A 188 9.03 -12.53 -2.06
C PHE A 188 8.22 -13.50 -1.19
N THR A 189 6.90 -13.49 -1.35
CA THR A 189 5.98 -14.36 -0.58
C THR A 189 6.10 -15.83 -0.97
N SER A 190 6.42 -16.12 -2.24
CA SER A 190 6.71 -17.48 -2.71
C SER A 190 7.97 -18.05 -2.05
N GLU A 191 9.04 -17.25 -1.91
CA GLU A 191 10.25 -17.66 -1.20
C GLU A 191 10.00 -17.87 0.29
N ILE A 192 9.25 -16.96 0.94
CA ILE A 192 8.87 -17.14 2.36
C ILE A 192 8.14 -18.47 2.56
N LYS A 193 7.17 -18.77 1.70
CA LYS A 193 6.42 -20.02 1.77
C LYS A 193 7.32 -21.24 1.64
N GLN A 194 8.33 -21.22 0.77
CA GLN A 194 9.29 -22.33 0.62
C GLN A 194 10.24 -22.45 1.83
N SER A 195 10.55 -21.36 2.54
CA SER A 195 11.45 -21.38 3.70
C SER A 195 10.80 -21.81 5.02
N LEU A 196 9.46 -21.89 5.06
CA LEU A 196 8.67 -22.25 6.25
C LEU A 196 8.22 -23.72 6.26
N PHE A 197 8.53 -24.48 5.21
CA PHE A 197 8.29 -25.92 5.05
C PHE A 197 9.58 -26.62 4.58
#